data_AF-A0A7S1KWQ4-F1
#
_entry.id   AF-A0A7S1KWQ4-F1
#
_cell.length_a   1.000
_cell.length_b   1.000
_cell.length_c   1.000
_cell.angle_alpha   90.00
_cell.angle_beta   90.00
_cell.angle_gamma   90.00
#
_symmetry.space_group_name_H-M   'P 1'
#
loop_
_entity.id
_entity.type
_entity.pdbx_description
1 polymer ?
#
loop_
_entity_poly.entity_id
_entity_poly.type
_entity_poly.pdbx_seq_one_letter_code
_entity_poly.pdbx_strand_id
1 'polypeptide(L)'
;GTPLVEFELSHGAQNFEFAPLRPRALLKARIAMFVSDSRDDLQRVAAPAEVTIYEVITTGAGLALQTQKRVTAQVASGQMADLRWSPTGTAVLAHCTTEVDESGKSYYGGSKLLLVSHDGAFQKDLTEVDETISHGTAVQAVAWNPVRDEFILIRGFQPAQVTLWSWDAKAQRVTLAKVLLEKAHRNTIRFNLFGSLVCIAGFGNLAGEVDFFGRLDDDKDKCDYGRVSSCTANCTVSAEWAPDGRHLLTAVLFPRMRVDNGISVWRALTGEKVDESPVEELYEVQWRPEPPSSLRFLDVALAEVERATKGLASRISTQGPEKKKQAYRPPKARGAEQSSMVAAMMRGEVAAPDADERRGRRPWQPRPRDNEDPAASPGDRPWQP
;
A
#
# COMPACT_ATOMS: atom_id res chain seq x y z
N GLY A 1 0.29 -36.91 -17.59
CA GLY A 1 -1.13 -37.30 -17.46
C GLY A 1 -1.94 -36.42 -18.37
N THR A 2 -3.08 -36.89 -18.88
CA THR A 2 -3.98 -36.08 -19.70
C THR A 2 -4.55 -34.94 -18.86
N PRO A 3 -4.50 -33.67 -19.32
CA PRO A 3 -5.06 -32.55 -18.58
C PRO A 3 -6.57 -32.71 -18.41
N LEU A 4 -7.09 -32.34 -17.24
CA LEU A 4 -8.53 -32.35 -16.97
C LEU A 4 -9.26 -31.24 -17.74
N VAL A 5 -8.60 -30.09 -17.88
CA VAL A 5 -9.10 -28.89 -18.55
C VAL A 5 -7.91 -28.12 -19.11
N GLU A 6 -8.07 -27.52 -20.29
CA GLU A 6 -7.08 -26.63 -20.91
C GLU A 6 -7.63 -25.20 -21.00
N PHE A 7 -6.73 -24.22 -20.84
CA PHE A 7 -7.02 -22.79 -20.94
C PHE A 7 -6.29 -22.23 -22.16
N GLU A 8 -7.03 -21.60 -23.07
CA GLU A 8 -6.45 -20.92 -24.21
C GLU A 8 -6.12 -19.47 -23.84
N LEU A 9 -4.83 -19.12 -23.89
CA LEU A 9 -4.30 -17.79 -23.59
C LEU A 9 -3.53 -17.26 -24.79
N SER A 10 -3.43 -15.93 -24.92
CA SER A 10 -2.62 -15.30 -25.96
C SER A 10 -1.12 -15.62 -25.79
N HIS A 11 -0.65 -15.65 -24.55
CA HIS A 11 0.71 -15.97 -24.14
C HIS A 11 0.70 -16.70 -22.77
N GLY A 12 1.87 -17.11 -22.26
CA GLY A 12 1.97 -17.73 -20.95
C GLY A 12 1.45 -16.82 -19.83
N ALA A 13 0.56 -17.33 -18.99
CA ALA A 13 0.10 -16.61 -17.81
C ALA A 13 1.25 -16.40 -16.82
N GLN A 14 1.42 -15.16 -16.37
CA GLN A 14 2.43 -14.78 -15.37
C GLN A 14 1.90 -14.98 -13.94
N ASN A 15 0.60 -14.82 -13.74
CA ASN A 15 -0.04 -15.07 -12.45
C ASN A 15 -1.47 -15.56 -12.63
N PHE A 16 -2.01 -16.27 -11.63
CA PHE A 16 -3.40 -16.68 -11.57
C PHE A 16 -3.88 -16.76 -10.13
N GLU A 17 -5.18 -16.58 -9.92
CA GLU A 17 -5.79 -16.70 -8.60
C GLU A 17 -7.19 -17.32 -8.71
N PHE A 18 -7.48 -18.27 -7.82
CA PHE A 18 -8.80 -18.88 -7.69
C PHE A 18 -9.71 -17.99 -6.85
N ALA A 19 -10.94 -17.78 -7.32
CA ALA A 19 -11.96 -17.11 -6.52
C ALA A 19 -12.34 -17.97 -5.31
N PRO A 20 -12.63 -17.36 -4.15
CA PRO A 20 -13.02 -18.04 -2.91
C PRO A 20 -14.47 -18.56 -2.97
N LEU A 21 -14.79 -19.37 -3.97
CA LEU A 21 -16.11 -19.94 -4.18
C LEU A 21 -16.25 -21.24 -3.41
N ARG A 22 -17.39 -21.41 -2.74
CA ARG A 22 -17.84 -22.76 -2.36
C ARG A 22 -18.33 -23.45 -3.64
N PRO A 23 -17.91 -24.70 -3.92
CA PRO A 23 -18.41 -25.44 -5.08
C PRO A 23 -19.94 -25.47 -5.10
N ARG A 24 -20.55 -25.06 -6.21
CA ARG A 24 -22.02 -25.03 -6.39
C ARG A 24 -22.38 -25.78 -7.66
N ALA A 25 -23.26 -26.78 -7.57
CA ALA A 25 -23.84 -27.54 -8.69
C ALA A 25 -22.88 -27.68 -9.89
N LEU A 26 -23.08 -26.86 -10.94
CA LEU A 26 -22.32 -26.88 -12.19
C LEU A 26 -21.00 -26.10 -12.13
N LEU A 27 -20.88 -25.03 -11.36
CA LEU A 27 -19.66 -24.22 -11.26
C LEU A 27 -18.70 -24.85 -10.24
N LYS A 28 -17.55 -25.32 -10.71
CA LYS A 28 -16.52 -25.96 -9.88
C LYS A 28 -15.45 -25.00 -9.42
N ALA A 29 -14.99 -24.12 -10.30
CA ALA A 29 -13.99 -23.11 -9.98
C ALA A 29 -14.18 -21.87 -10.83
N ARG A 30 -13.66 -20.75 -10.33
CA ARG A 30 -13.48 -19.52 -11.10
C ARG A 30 -12.05 -19.06 -10.89
N ILE A 31 -11.40 -18.66 -11.97
CA ILE A 31 -9.96 -18.37 -12.00
C ILE A 31 -9.78 -17.07 -12.75
N ALA A 32 -9.04 -16.14 -12.16
CA ALA A 32 -8.50 -14.98 -12.86
C ALA A 32 -7.07 -15.33 -13.29
N MET A 33 -6.72 -15.03 -14.53
CA MET A 33 -5.40 -15.26 -15.10
C MET A 33 -4.88 -13.95 -15.66
N PHE A 34 -3.64 -13.62 -15.35
CA PHE A 34 -2.96 -12.45 -15.87
C PHE A 34 -1.90 -12.86 -16.88
N VAL A 35 -1.94 -12.22 -18.04
CA VAL A 35 -0.92 -12.31 -19.09
C VAL A 35 -0.29 -10.94 -19.21
N SER A 36 1.04 -10.88 -19.17
CA SER A 36 1.79 -9.63 -19.25
C SER A 36 1.67 -8.97 -20.62
N ASP A 37 2.00 -7.69 -20.66
CA ASP A 37 2.22 -6.98 -21.91
C ASP A 37 3.32 -7.65 -22.74
N SER A 38 3.23 -7.50 -24.06
CA SER A 38 4.34 -7.84 -24.96
C SER A 38 5.11 -6.57 -25.27
N ARG A 39 6.44 -6.69 -25.31
CA ARG A 39 7.35 -5.55 -25.53
C ARG A 39 8.27 -5.79 -26.71
N ASP A 40 8.57 -4.73 -27.45
CA ASP A 40 9.56 -4.76 -28.53
C ASP A 40 11.00 -4.74 -27.98
N ASP A 41 11.99 -4.82 -28.87
CA ASP A 41 13.42 -4.78 -28.51
C ASP A 41 13.82 -3.46 -27.80
N LEU A 42 13.00 -2.42 -27.91
CA LEU A 42 13.19 -1.12 -27.26
C LEU A 42 12.36 -0.98 -25.97
N GLN A 43 11.81 -2.08 -25.45
CA GLN A 43 10.99 -2.17 -24.24
C GLN A 43 9.68 -1.38 -24.28
N ARG A 44 9.19 -1.04 -25.48
CA ARG A 44 7.88 -0.38 -25.67
C ARG A 44 6.78 -1.42 -25.77
N VAL A 45 5.61 -1.11 -25.23
CA VAL A 45 4.45 -2.01 -25.28
C VAL A 45 3.99 -2.19 -26.73
N ALA A 46 4.08 -3.42 -27.22
CA ALA A 46 3.63 -3.85 -28.53
C ALA A 46 2.20 -4.42 -28.50
N ALA A 47 1.83 -5.08 -27.40
CA ALA A 47 0.46 -5.51 -27.11
C ALA A 47 0.15 -5.32 -25.62
N PRO A 48 -1.09 -4.94 -25.25
CA PRO A 48 -1.48 -4.71 -23.87
C PRO A 48 -1.41 -5.99 -23.03
N ALA A 49 -1.28 -5.81 -21.72
CA ALA A 49 -1.49 -6.89 -20.77
C ALA A 49 -2.98 -7.21 -20.65
N GLU A 50 -3.33 -8.42 -20.19
CA GLU A 50 -4.73 -8.81 -20.06
C GLU A 50 -5.00 -9.61 -18.78
N VAL A 51 -6.17 -9.35 -18.19
CA VAL A 51 -6.73 -10.14 -17.09
C VAL A 51 -7.94 -10.87 -17.63
N THR A 52 -7.89 -12.20 -17.66
CA THR A 52 -8.97 -13.03 -18.17
C THR A 52 -9.57 -13.87 -17.06
N ILE A 53 -10.89 -13.86 -16.95
CA ILE A 53 -11.64 -14.67 -15.99
C ILE A 53 -12.22 -15.88 -16.71
N TYR A 54 -11.89 -17.06 -16.20
CA TYR A 54 -12.44 -18.33 -16.63
C TYR A 54 -13.32 -18.93 -15.54
N GLU A 55 -14.36 -19.63 -15.96
CA GLU A 55 -15.15 -20.51 -15.12
C GLU A 55 -14.93 -21.96 -15.55
N VAL A 56 -14.69 -22.83 -14.58
CA VAL A 56 -14.63 -24.27 -14.79
C VAL A 56 -15.98 -24.83 -14.37
N ILE A 57 -16.72 -25.35 -15.34
CA ILE A 57 -18.05 -25.89 -15.16
C ILE A 57 -18.07 -27.40 -15.42
N THR A 58 -19.03 -28.09 -14.83
CA THR A 58 -19.39 -29.47 -15.20
C THR A 58 -20.59 -29.47 -16.13
N THR A 59 -20.53 -30.24 -17.23
CA THR A 59 -21.64 -30.36 -18.17
C THR A 59 -22.12 -31.82 -18.31
N GLY A 60 -23.43 -31.99 -18.47
CA GLY A 60 -24.09 -33.29 -18.73
C GLY A 60 -24.14 -34.25 -17.52
N ALA A 61 -24.65 -35.46 -17.78
CA ALA A 61 -24.77 -36.54 -16.78
C ALA A 61 -23.41 -37.16 -16.38
N GLY A 62 -22.34 -36.87 -17.13
CA GLY A 62 -21.01 -37.46 -16.97
C GLY A 62 -20.00 -36.64 -16.17
N LEU A 63 -20.39 -35.51 -15.56
CA LEU A 63 -19.50 -34.65 -14.74
C LEU A 63 -18.20 -34.19 -15.45
N ALA A 64 -18.18 -34.14 -16.79
CA ALA A 64 -17.02 -33.67 -17.55
C ALA A 64 -16.76 -32.19 -17.26
N LEU A 65 -15.49 -31.81 -17.05
CA LEU A 65 -15.09 -30.43 -16.81
C LEU A 65 -14.88 -29.69 -18.14
N GLN A 66 -15.39 -28.46 -18.22
CA GLN A 66 -15.17 -27.56 -19.35
C GLN A 66 -14.81 -26.16 -18.85
N THR A 67 -13.94 -25.49 -19.60
CA THR A 67 -13.59 -24.09 -19.41
C THR A 67 -14.55 -23.19 -20.19
N GLN A 68 -15.03 -22.14 -19.53
CA GLN A 68 -15.76 -21.05 -20.16
C GLN A 68 -15.02 -19.74 -19.88
N LYS A 69 -14.50 -19.11 -20.93
CA LYS A 69 -13.98 -17.75 -20.83
C LYS A 69 -15.14 -16.78 -20.62
N ARG A 70 -15.12 -15.99 -19.54
CA ARG A 70 -16.19 -15.05 -19.18
C ARG A 70 -15.90 -13.63 -19.63
N VAL A 71 -14.70 -13.14 -19.33
CA VAL A 71 -14.28 -11.78 -19.68
C VAL A 71 -12.77 -11.74 -19.88
N THR A 72 -12.32 -10.94 -20.84
CA THR A 72 -10.92 -10.53 -20.99
C THR A 72 -10.89 -9.01 -20.85
N ALA A 73 -10.25 -8.53 -19.79
CA ALA A 73 -10.09 -7.12 -19.50
C ALA A 73 -8.66 -6.68 -19.85
N GLN A 74 -8.55 -5.70 -20.75
CA GLN A 74 -7.25 -5.19 -21.20
C GLN A 74 -6.68 -4.18 -20.19
N VAL A 75 -5.37 -4.24 -19.99
CA VAL A 75 -4.58 -3.34 -19.15
C VAL A 75 -3.50 -2.73 -20.04
N ALA A 76 -3.48 -1.39 -20.14
CA ALA A 76 -2.63 -0.70 -21.11
C ALA A 76 -1.14 -1.06 -21.01
N SER A 77 -0.64 -1.33 -19.80
CA SER A 77 0.74 -1.74 -19.56
C SER A 77 0.81 -2.48 -18.22
N GLY A 78 1.59 -3.56 -18.14
CA GLY A 78 1.67 -4.44 -16.97
C GLY A 78 2.55 -5.66 -17.23
N GLN A 79 3.63 -5.82 -16.45
CA GLN A 79 4.55 -6.94 -16.57
C GLN A 79 4.29 -8.00 -15.49
N MET A 80 3.89 -7.56 -14.30
CA MET A 80 3.45 -8.41 -13.20
C MET A 80 2.07 -7.96 -12.75
N ALA A 81 1.31 -8.86 -12.14
CA ALA A 81 0.08 -8.49 -11.47
C ALA A 81 -0.11 -9.27 -10.18
N ASP A 82 -0.60 -8.59 -9.15
CA ASP A 82 -1.17 -9.21 -7.97
C ASP A 82 -2.69 -9.23 -8.12
N LEU A 83 -3.25 -10.44 -8.20
CA LEU A 83 -4.68 -10.67 -8.34
C LEU A 83 -5.24 -10.92 -6.94
N ARG A 84 -6.36 -10.24 -6.62
CA ARG A 84 -7.08 -10.43 -5.37
C ARG A 84 -8.58 -10.48 -5.61
N TRP A 85 -9.19 -11.64 -5.37
CA TRP A 85 -10.65 -11.80 -5.42
C TRP A 85 -11.35 -11.16 -4.22
N SER A 86 -12.53 -10.60 -4.47
CA SER A 86 -13.46 -10.21 -3.41
C SER A 86 -13.89 -11.45 -2.61
N PRO A 87 -14.27 -11.33 -1.33
CA PRO A 87 -14.67 -12.48 -0.51
C PRO A 87 -15.84 -13.29 -1.08
N THR A 88 -16.75 -12.67 -1.83
CA THR A 88 -17.83 -13.39 -2.51
C THR A 88 -17.42 -13.99 -3.86
N GLY A 89 -16.20 -13.70 -4.32
CA GLY A 89 -15.67 -14.10 -5.62
C GLY A 89 -16.33 -13.40 -6.80
N THR A 90 -17.01 -12.26 -6.57
CA THR A 90 -17.80 -11.58 -7.63
C THR A 90 -17.02 -10.50 -8.37
N ALA A 91 -15.88 -10.05 -7.84
CA ALA A 91 -14.95 -9.19 -8.55
C ALA A 91 -13.51 -9.52 -8.19
N VAL A 92 -12.58 -9.16 -9.06
CA VAL A 92 -11.13 -9.29 -8.85
C VAL A 92 -10.49 -7.91 -8.97
N LEU A 93 -9.59 -7.60 -8.04
CA LEU A 93 -8.66 -6.50 -8.15
C LEU A 93 -7.38 -7.03 -8.79
N ALA A 94 -6.94 -6.42 -9.88
CA ALA A 94 -5.67 -6.72 -10.53
C ALA A 94 -4.75 -5.51 -10.38
N HIS A 95 -3.80 -5.59 -9.45
CA HIS A 95 -2.75 -4.59 -9.29
C HIS A 95 -1.60 -4.95 -10.23
N CYS A 96 -1.58 -4.31 -11.38
CA CYS A 96 -0.56 -4.50 -12.41
C CYS A 96 0.59 -3.53 -12.20
N THR A 97 1.82 -4.02 -12.30
CA THR A 97 3.05 -3.23 -12.14
C THR A 97 4.00 -3.42 -13.31
N THR A 98 4.77 -2.38 -13.61
CA THR A 98 5.86 -2.41 -14.59
C THR A 98 7.12 -1.87 -13.95
N GLU A 99 8.29 -2.31 -14.41
CA GLU A 99 9.57 -1.81 -13.91
C GLU A 99 9.79 -0.33 -14.26
N VAL A 100 9.34 0.07 -15.44
CA VAL A 100 9.46 1.44 -15.95
C VAL A 100 8.06 2.03 -16.16
N ASP A 101 7.85 3.23 -15.66
CA ASP A 101 6.64 4.00 -15.93
C ASP A 101 6.77 4.69 -17.29
N GLU A 102 5.99 4.24 -18.26
CA GLU A 102 5.94 4.80 -19.61
C GLU A 102 5.46 6.27 -19.63
N SER A 103 4.72 6.70 -18.60
CA SER A 103 4.32 8.11 -18.49
C SER A 103 5.43 9.03 -17.99
N GLY A 104 6.55 8.45 -17.52
CA GLY A 104 7.69 9.19 -16.97
C GLY A 104 7.40 9.91 -15.65
N LYS A 105 6.28 9.60 -14.97
CA LYS A 105 5.85 10.27 -13.74
C LYS A 105 6.41 9.59 -12.48
N SER A 106 6.80 8.33 -12.57
CA SER A 106 7.29 7.52 -11.47
C SER A 106 8.64 6.88 -11.78
N TYR A 107 9.60 7.06 -10.87
CA TYR A 107 10.87 6.32 -10.89
C TYR A 107 10.74 4.89 -10.35
N TYR A 108 9.65 4.58 -9.67
CA TYR A 108 9.41 3.26 -9.05
C TYR A 108 8.64 2.31 -9.98
N GLY A 109 8.57 2.65 -11.26
CA GLY A 109 7.78 1.91 -12.24
C GLY A 109 6.32 2.35 -12.31
N GLY A 110 5.60 1.74 -13.25
CA GLY A 110 4.19 1.97 -13.50
C GLY A 110 3.32 1.12 -12.58
N SER A 111 2.15 1.63 -12.23
CA SER A 111 1.19 0.95 -11.37
C SER A 111 -0.22 1.23 -11.88
N LYS A 112 -0.98 0.17 -12.12
CA LYS A 112 -2.40 0.21 -12.50
C LYS A 112 -3.20 -0.71 -11.59
N LEU A 113 -4.39 -0.28 -11.19
CA LEU A 113 -5.29 -1.12 -10.40
C LEU A 113 -6.63 -1.22 -11.11
N LEU A 114 -6.92 -2.39 -11.64
CA LEU A 114 -8.16 -2.67 -12.32
C LEU A 114 -9.10 -3.44 -11.40
N LEU A 115 -10.37 -3.01 -11.30
CA LEU A 115 -11.44 -3.82 -10.73
C LEU A 115 -12.27 -4.41 -11.88
N VAL A 116 -12.37 -5.74 -11.92
CA VAL A 116 -13.13 -6.47 -12.95
C VAL A 116 -14.16 -7.36 -12.28
N SER A 117 -15.43 -7.20 -12.65
CA SER A 117 -16.51 -8.10 -12.25
C SER A 117 -16.36 -9.48 -12.89
N HIS A 118 -16.83 -10.52 -12.20
CA HIS A 118 -16.66 -11.91 -12.64
C HIS A 118 -17.36 -12.26 -13.97
N ASP A 119 -18.38 -11.49 -14.34
CA ASP A 119 -19.16 -11.64 -15.57
C ASP A 119 -18.75 -10.65 -16.67
N GLY A 120 -17.85 -9.71 -16.35
CA GLY A 120 -17.38 -8.67 -17.26
C GLY A 120 -18.34 -7.51 -17.47
N ALA A 121 -19.45 -7.44 -16.73
CA ALA A 121 -20.42 -6.35 -16.87
C ALA A 121 -19.87 -5.00 -16.35
N PHE A 122 -18.93 -5.05 -15.42
CA PHE A 122 -18.22 -3.90 -14.87
C PHE A 122 -16.71 -4.07 -14.96
N GLN A 123 -16.04 -3.00 -15.39
CA GLN A 123 -14.60 -2.82 -15.36
C GLN A 123 -14.29 -1.35 -15.03
N LYS A 124 -13.39 -1.08 -14.08
CA LYS A 124 -12.90 0.28 -13.78
C LYS A 124 -11.43 0.28 -13.42
N ASP A 125 -10.65 1.16 -14.05
CA ASP A 125 -9.30 1.50 -13.61
C ASP A 125 -9.41 2.48 -12.42
N LEU A 126 -8.97 2.05 -11.25
CA LEU A 126 -9.02 2.81 -9.99
C LEU A 126 -7.81 3.74 -9.81
N THR A 127 -6.87 3.73 -10.77
CA THR A 127 -5.73 4.66 -10.85
C THR A 127 -5.93 5.79 -11.84
N GLU A 128 -6.99 5.73 -12.67
CA GLU A 128 -7.35 6.84 -13.54
C GLU A 128 -7.74 8.06 -12.71
N VAL A 129 -7.19 9.22 -13.09
CA VAL A 129 -7.45 10.51 -12.45
C VAL A 129 -8.84 10.96 -12.89
N ASP A 130 -9.83 10.91 -11.98
CA ASP A 130 -11.13 11.56 -12.15
C ASP A 130 -11.29 12.73 -11.15
N GLU A 131 -12.39 13.48 -11.25
CA GLU A 131 -12.68 14.64 -10.38
C GLU A 131 -12.71 14.31 -8.87
N THR A 132 -12.90 13.03 -8.51
CA THR A 132 -12.88 12.50 -7.13
C THR A 132 -11.50 12.00 -6.69
N ILE A 133 -10.51 11.93 -7.60
CA ILE A 133 -9.19 11.29 -7.39
C ILE A 133 -8.07 12.25 -7.80
N SER A 134 -7.63 13.12 -6.88
CA SER A 134 -6.58 14.14 -7.15
C SER A 134 -5.14 13.68 -6.84
N HIS A 135 -4.97 12.51 -6.21
CA HIS A 135 -3.69 12.09 -5.62
C HIS A 135 -3.00 10.98 -6.41
N GLY A 136 -2.41 11.31 -7.56
CA GLY A 136 -1.46 10.45 -8.31
C GLY A 136 -1.98 9.06 -8.72
N THR A 137 -1.18 8.33 -9.49
CA THR A 137 -1.56 7.01 -10.07
C THR A 137 -0.92 5.83 -9.34
N ALA A 138 0.11 6.06 -8.51
CA ALA A 138 0.86 4.99 -7.86
C ALA A 138 0.05 4.31 -6.74
N VAL A 139 -0.07 2.98 -6.78
CA VAL A 139 -0.74 2.21 -5.73
C VAL A 139 0.30 1.73 -4.74
N GLN A 140 0.15 2.15 -3.48
CA GLN A 140 1.05 1.76 -2.40
C GLN A 140 0.62 0.42 -1.77
N ALA A 141 -0.69 0.21 -1.64
CA ALA A 141 -1.28 -1.05 -1.19
C ALA A 141 -2.77 -1.10 -1.52
N VAL A 142 -3.28 -2.31 -1.69
CA VAL A 142 -4.71 -2.58 -1.79
C VAL A 142 -5.04 -3.90 -1.09
N ALA A 143 -6.14 -3.94 -0.36
CA ALA A 143 -6.60 -5.16 0.30
C ALA A 143 -8.12 -5.20 0.43
N TRP A 144 -8.73 -6.33 0.07
CA TRP A 144 -10.11 -6.63 0.43
C TRP A 144 -10.23 -6.86 1.94
N ASN A 145 -11.37 -6.46 2.49
CA ASN A 145 -11.85 -7.01 3.74
C ASN A 145 -12.02 -8.54 3.57
N PRO A 146 -11.68 -9.38 4.56
CA PRO A 146 -11.73 -10.84 4.40
C PRO A 146 -13.13 -11.44 4.35
N VAL A 147 -14.17 -10.70 4.77
CA VAL A 147 -15.54 -11.23 4.93
C VAL A 147 -16.60 -10.44 4.16
N ARG A 148 -16.27 -9.27 3.62
CA ARG A 148 -17.19 -8.35 2.92
C ARG A 148 -16.56 -7.85 1.63
N ASP A 149 -17.38 -7.58 0.62
CA ASP A 149 -16.94 -6.99 -0.66
C ASP A 149 -16.67 -5.48 -0.52
N GLU A 150 -15.78 -5.13 0.40
CA GLU A 150 -15.25 -3.79 0.61
C GLU A 150 -13.72 -3.87 0.66
N PHE A 151 -13.02 -2.82 0.25
CA PHE A 151 -11.57 -2.82 0.21
C PHE A 151 -11.00 -1.46 0.57
N ILE A 152 -9.75 -1.46 1.01
CA ILE A 152 -8.98 -0.22 1.23
C ILE A 152 -7.93 -0.11 0.14
N LEU A 153 -7.76 1.11 -0.35
CA LEU A 153 -6.77 1.49 -1.33
C LEU A 153 -5.92 2.64 -0.77
N ILE A 154 -4.60 2.40 -0.69
CA ILE A 154 -3.60 3.44 -0.47
C ILE A 154 -2.99 3.79 -1.81
N ARG A 155 -3.13 5.05 -2.23
CA ARG A 155 -2.65 5.51 -3.53
C ARG A 155 -2.10 6.93 -3.50
N GLY A 156 -1.31 7.24 -4.51
CA GLY A 156 -0.58 8.47 -4.66
C GLY A 156 0.87 8.34 -4.22
N PHE A 157 1.63 9.39 -4.52
CA PHE A 157 2.97 9.55 -4.00
C PHE A 157 2.91 9.87 -2.50
N GLN A 158 3.87 9.38 -1.72
CA GLN A 158 3.92 9.62 -0.28
C GLN A 158 4.07 11.13 0.02
N PRO A 159 3.28 11.72 0.94
CA PRO A 159 2.19 11.12 1.72
C PRO A 159 0.95 10.82 0.87
N ALA A 160 0.52 9.56 0.90
CA ALA A 160 -0.55 9.01 0.08
C ALA A 160 -1.94 9.22 0.70
N GLN A 161 -2.98 9.10 -0.12
CA GLN A 161 -4.37 9.09 0.34
C GLN A 161 -4.79 7.64 0.64
N VAL A 162 -5.54 7.45 1.73
CA VAL A 162 -6.12 6.16 2.11
C VAL A 162 -7.63 6.22 1.99
N THR A 163 -8.19 5.35 1.15
CA THR A 163 -9.61 5.37 0.78
C THR A 163 -10.27 4.02 1.00
N LEU A 164 -11.50 4.05 1.49
CA LEU A 164 -12.37 2.90 1.70
C LEU A 164 -13.40 2.83 0.57
N TRP A 165 -13.54 1.66 -0.03
CA TRP A 165 -14.40 1.40 -1.18
C TRP A 165 -15.32 0.22 -0.91
N SER A 166 -16.51 0.25 -1.51
CA SER A 166 -17.48 -0.84 -1.50
C SER A 166 -17.80 -1.31 -2.91
N TRP A 167 -17.92 -2.62 -3.09
CA TRP A 167 -18.33 -3.28 -4.34
C TRP A 167 -19.72 -3.89 -4.19
N ASP A 168 -20.66 -3.45 -5.04
CA ASP A 168 -21.99 -4.02 -5.16
C ASP A 168 -22.09 -4.82 -6.46
N ALA A 169 -22.05 -6.14 -6.34
CA ALA A 169 -22.16 -7.06 -7.47
C ALA A 169 -23.53 -7.02 -8.17
N LYS A 170 -24.61 -6.67 -7.47
CA LYS A 170 -25.95 -6.60 -8.07
C LYS A 170 -26.11 -5.32 -8.87
N ALA A 171 -25.66 -4.20 -8.32
CA ALA A 171 -25.67 -2.91 -9.00
C ALA A 171 -24.53 -2.74 -10.01
N GLN A 172 -23.56 -3.68 -10.03
CA GLN A 172 -22.35 -3.62 -10.86
C GLN A 172 -21.65 -2.27 -10.67
N ARG A 173 -21.40 -1.92 -9.41
CA ARG A 173 -20.95 -0.57 -9.03
C ARG A 173 -19.91 -0.63 -7.92
N VAL A 174 -18.82 0.10 -8.12
CA VAL A 174 -17.85 0.41 -7.08
C VAL A 174 -18.06 1.83 -6.57
N THR A 175 -18.01 2.03 -5.25
CA THR A 175 -18.29 3.32 -4.61
C THR A 175 -17.19 3.68 -3.63
N LEU A 176 -16.67 4.91 -3.71
CA LEU A 176 -15.83 5.48 -2.66
C LEU A 176 -16.72 5.77 -1.44
N ALA A 177 -16.56 5.00 -0.37
CA ALA A 177 -17.36 5.15 0.83
C ALA A 177 -16.81 6.26 1.73
N LYS A 178 -15.49 6.31 1.91
CA LYS A 178 -14.85 7.26 2.84
C LYS A 178 -13.37 7.46 2.52
N VAL A 179 -12.87 8.67 2.76
CA VAL A 179 -11.43 8.93 2.87
C VAL A 179 -11.04 8.71 4.33
N LEU A 180 -10.23 7.69 4.61
CA LEU A 180 -9.81 7.34 5.98
C LEU A 180 -8.67 8.25 6.44
N LEU A 181 -7.73 8.56 5.53
CA LEU A 181 -6.61 9.48 5.77
C LEU A 181 -6.36 10.27 4.47
N GLU A 182 -6.35 11.60 4.55
CA GLU A 182 -6.13 12.46 3.37
C GLU A 182 -4.68 12.42 2.88
N LYS A 183 -3.73 12.55 3.81
CA LYS A 183 -2.28 12.56 3.54
C LYS A 183 -1.57 11.83 4.66
N ALA A 184 -1.11 10.62 4.40
CA ALA A 184 -0.38 9.83 5.38
C ALA A 184 0.76 9.04 4.74
N HIS A 185 1.85 8.88 5.48
CA HIS A 185 2.97 8.04 5.08
C HIS A 185 2.62 6.56 5.36
N ARG A 186 1.82 5.94 4.48
CA ARG A 186 1.29 4.57 4.66
C ARG A 186 1.53 3.73 3.41
N ASN A 187 1.86 2.46 3.59
CA ASN A 187 2.11 1.49 2.52
C ASN A 187 1.62 0.08 2.86
N THR A 188 0.97 -0.10 4.02
CA THR A 188 0.55 -1.41 4.52
C THR A 188 -0.91 -1.35 4.94
N ILE A 189 -1.69 -2.34 4.49
CA ILE A 189 -3.06 -2.60 4.94
C ILE A 189 -3.11 -4.03 5.46
N ARG A 190 -3.64 -4.22 6.67
CA ARG A 190 -3.87 -5.53 7.27
C ARG A 190 -5.22 -5.54 7.97
N PHE A 191 -6.21 -6.22 7.40
CA PHE A 191 -7.45 -6.53 8.11
C PHE A 191 -7.22 -7.65 9.12
N ASN A 192 -7.91 -7.60 10.25
CA ASN A 192 -8.02 -8.77 11.12
C ASN A 192 -8.87 -9.85 10.42
N LEU A 193 -8.83 -11.09 10.91
CA LEU A 193 -9.52 -12.24 10.31
C LEU A 193 -11.05 -12.04 10.18
N PHE A 194 -11.64 -11.23 11.07
CA PHE A 194 -13.08 -10.96 11.09
C PHE A 194 -13.49 -9.77 10.21
N GLY A 195 -12.54 -8.98 9.70
CA GLY A 195 -12.80 -7.77 8.93
C GLY A 195 -13.45 -6.64 9.74
N SER A 196 -13.39 -6.67 11.06
CA SER A 196 -13.94 -5.64 11.95
C SER A 196 -12.91 -4.58 12.34
N LEU A 197 -11.62 -4.95 12.34
CA LEU A 197 -10.49 -4.07 12.61
C LEU A 197 -9.52 -4.12 11.44
N VAL A 198 -8.88 -2.98 11.17
CA VAL A 198 -7.83 -2.87 10.16
C VAL A 198 -6.69 -2.00 10.66
N CYS A 199 -5.48 -2.46 10.39
CA CYS A 199 -4.24 -1.75 10.61
C CYS A 199 -3.82 -1.10 9.28
N ILE A 200 -3.62 0.21 9.32
CA ILE A 200 -3.10 1.02 8.21
C ILE A 200 -1.78 1.62 8.67
N ALA A 201 -0.69 1.16 8.07
CA ALA A 201 0.65 1.44 8.58
C ALA A 201 1.64 1.86 7.50
N GLY A 202 2.70 2.54 7.93
CA GLY A 202 3.87 2.84 7.10
C GLY A 202 5.09 2.07 7.59
N PHE A 203 5.41 0.95 6.96
CA PHE A 203 6.51 0.06 7.34
C PHE A 203 7.71 0.11 6.38
N GLY A 204 8.80 -0.56 6.77
CA GLY A 204 10.07 -0.55 6.04
C GLY A 204 10.76 0.81 6.14
N ASN A 205 10.80 1.55 5.03
CA ASN A 205 11.50 2.83 4.94
C ASN A 205 10.68 4.02 5.48
N LEU A 206 9.44 3.77 5.91
CA LEU A 206 8.56 4.78 6.52
C LEU A 206 8.74 4.78 8.04
N ALA A 207 8.23 5.83 8.70
CA ALA A 207 8.44 6.10 10.12
C ALA A 207 7.80 5.09 11.09
N GLY A 208 7.14 4.04 10.61
CA GLY A 208 6.51 3.03 11.46
C GLY A 208 5.17 3.46 12.07
N GLU A 209 4.58 4.58 11.63
CA GLU A 209 3.28 5.02 12.14
C GLU A 209 2.18 4.01 11.77
N VAL A 210 1.35 3.68 12.75
CA VAL A 210 0.23 2.74 12.65
C VAL A 210 -1.04 3.42 13.12
N ASP A 211 -2.09 3.38 12.28
CA ASP A 211 -3.44 3.75 12.68
C ASP A 211 -4.34 2.51 12.63
N PHE A 212 -5.04 2.25 13.73
CA PHE A 212 -6.06 1.21 13.81
C PHE A 212 -7.43 1.82 13.57
N PHE A 213 -8.18 1.20 12.67
CA PHE A 213 -9.57 1.56 12.39
C PHE A 213 -10.48 0.37 12.75
N GLY A 214 -11.66 0.67 13.26
CA GLY A 214 -12.69 -0.32 13.54
C GLY A 214 -14.00 0.02 12.86
N ARG A 215 -14.75 -1.03 12.51
CA ARG A 215 -16.04 -0.94 11.84
C ARG A 215 -17.11 -0.37 12.77
N LEU A 216 -17.86 0.61 12.28
CA LEU A 216 -18.81 1.38 13.10
C LEU A 216 -20.26 0.89 13.00
N ASP A 217 -20.56 0.02 12.04
CA ASP A 217 -21.90 -0.51 11.82
C ASP A 217 -21.80 -1.95 11.28
N ASP A 218 -22.69 -2.84 11.69
CA ASP A 218 -22.73 -4.23 11.24
C ASP A 218 -23.51 -4.44 9.95
N ASP A 219 -24.36 -3.46 9.60
CA ASP A 219 -25.14 -3.45 8.37
C ASP A 219 -24.23 -3.75 7.16
N LYS A 220 -24.68 -4.68 6.32
CA LYS A 220 -23.95 -5.10 5.12
C LYS A 220 -23.93 -4.02 4.06
N ASP A 221 -24.92 -3.14 4.08
CA ASP A 221 -25.07 -2.08 3.10
C ASP A 221 -24.30 -0.82 3.51
N LYS A 222 -23.79 -0.76 4.75
CA LYS A 222 -22.95 0.33 5.24
C LYS A 222 -21.48 -0.04 5.26
N CYS A 223 -20.67 0.87 4.75
CA CYS A 223 -19.22 0.74 4.68
C CYS A 223 -18.59 1.92 5.43
N ASP A 224 -18.39 1.77 6.74
CA ASP A 224 -17.83 2.84 7.58
C ASP A 224 -16.89 2.31 8.66
N TYR A 225 -15.75 2.99 8.78
CA TYR A 225 -14.69 2.73 9.76
C TYR A 225 -14.29 4.02 10.47
N GLY A 226 -14.11 3.92 11.77
CA GLY A 226 -13.62 4.98 12.64
C GLY A 226 -12.23 4.66 13.17
N ARG A 227 -11.35 5.66 13.26
CA ARG A 227 -10.04 5.46 13.90
C ARG A 227 -10.24 5.21 15.39
N VAL A 228 -9.74 4.08 15.89
CA VAL A 228 -9.87 3.66 17.29
C VAL A 228 -8.62 3.98 18.11
N SER A 229 -7.44 3.88 17.50
CA SER A 229 -6.17 4.19 18.14
C SER A 229 -5.06 4.40 17.10
N SER A 230 -3.89 4.83 17.58
CA SER A 230 -2.66 4.95 16.78
C SER A 230 -1.46 4.58 17.65
N CYS A 231 -0.40 4.06 17.03
CA CYS A 231 0.89 3.82 17.68
C CYS A 231 2.04 3.98 16.68
N THR A 232 3.28 3.76 17.14
CA THR A 232 4.48 3.82 16.29
C THR A 232 5.30 2.55 16.48
N ALA A 233 5.46 1.78 15.40
CA ALA A 233 6.24 0.56 15.32
C ALA A 233 7.36 0.74 14.28
N ASN A 234 8.47 1.35 14.73
CA ASN A 234 9.62 1.70 13.90
C ASN A 234 10.25 0.46 13.24
N CYS A 235 10.79 0.63 12.03
CA CYS A 235 11.61 -0.37 11.35
C CYS A 235 10.91 -1.74 11.15
N THR A 236 9.59 -1.79 11.29
CA THR A 236 8.81 -3.01 11.12
C THR A 236 9.03 -3.58 9.71
N VAL A 237 9.38 -4.85 9.66
CA VAL A 237 9.57 -5.64 8.44
C VAL A 237 8.37 -6.53 8.18
N SER A 238 7.81 -7.13 9.23
CA SER A 238 6.63 -7.99 9.17
C SER A 238 5.58 -7.54 10.18
N ALA A 239 4.30 -7.68 9.82
CA ALA A 239 3.18 -7.43 10.71
C ALA A 239 2.02 -8.37 10.43
N GLU A 240 1.49 -8.97 11.49
CA GLU A 240 0.44 -9.99 11.42
C GLU A 240 -0.54 -9.81 12.60
N TRP A 241 -1.84 -9.96 12.31
CA TRP A 241 -2.85 -10.04 13.36
C TRP A 241 -2.78 -11.37 14.10
N ALA A 242 -2.91 -11.32 15.41
CA ALA A 242 -3.15 -12.51 16.19
C ALA A 242 -4.48 -13.17 15.75
N PRO A 243 -4.62 -14.50 15.91
CA PRO A 243 -5.86 -15.21 15.59
C PRO A 243 -7.09 -14.72 16.36
N ASP A 244 -6.88 -13.99 17.46
CA ASP A 244 -7.94 -13.36 18.24
C ASP A 244 -8.53 -12.10 17.56
N GLY A 245 -7.91 -11.61 16.49
CA GLY A 245 -8.31 -10.44 15.74
C GLY A 245 -8.23 -9.12 16.52
N ARG A 246 -7.58 -9.09 17.69
CA ARG A 246 -7.52 -7.96 18.63
C ARG A 246 -6.09 -7.46 18.87
N HIS A 247 -5.10 -8.31 18.70
CA HIS A 247 -3.69 -7.95 18.82
C HIS A 247 -2.98 -7.94 17.46
N LEU A 248 -2.06 -7.01 17.28
CA LEU A 248 -1.16 -6.95 16.13
C LEU A 248 0.26 -7.24 16.59
N LEU A 249 0.92 -8.20 15.97
CA LEU A 249 2.37 -8.41 16.11
C LEU A 249 3.09 -7.61 15.02
N THR A 250 4.13 -6.89 15.41
CA THR A 250 5.10 -6.29 14.50
C THR A 250 6.48 -6.83 14.80
N ALA A 251 7.27 -7.09 13.76
CA ALA A 251 8.60 -7.68 13.90
C ALA A 251 9.65 -6.93 13.08
N VAL A 252 10.82 -6.79 13.67
CA VAL A 252 12.04 -6.27 13.03
C VAL A 252 12.93 -7.47 12.71
N LEU A 253 13.07 -7.81 11.42
CA LEU A 253 13.68 -9.07 10.99
C LEU A 253 15.10 -8.90 10.41
N PHE A 254 15.98 -9.82 10.76
CA PHE A 254 17.29 -10.04 10.14
C PHE A 254 17.13 -10.85 8.84
N PRO A 255 17.96 -10.63 7.79
CA PRO A 255 19.07 -9.67 7.68
C PRO A 255 18.65 -8.28 7.21
N ARG A 256 17.35 -8.06 6.95
CA ARG A 256 16.86 -6.78 6.41
C ARG A 256 17.21 -5.62 7.34
N MET A 257 16.97 -5.81 8.63
CA MET A 257 17.44 -4.95 9.70
C MET A 257 18.51 -5.71 10.50
N ARG A 258 19.67 -5.09 10.70
CA ARG A 258 20.83 -5.69 11.40
C ARG A 258 20.92 -5.31 12.89
N VAL A 259 19.98 -4.49 13.35
CA VAL A 259 19.91 -3.97 14.71
C VAL A 259 18.45 -3.89 15.13
N ASP A 260 18.21 -3.84 16.43
CA ASP A 260 16.88 -3.75 17.05
C ASP A 260 15.92 -4.86 16.59
N ASN A 261 16.46 -6.04 16.29
CA ASN A 261 15.65 -7.20 15.94
C ASN A 261 14.81 -7.66 17.15
N GLY A 262 13.62 -8.18 16.87
CA GLY A 262 12.67 -8.56 17.90
C GLY A 262 11.22 -8.35 17.49
N ILE A 263 10.32 -8.51 18.47
CA ILE A 263 8.88 -8.40 18.29
C ILE A 263 8.27 -7.36 19.24
N SER A 264 7.15 -6.80 18.81
CA SER A 264 6.25 -6.01 19.67
C SER A 264 4.81 -6.43 19.41
N VAL A 265 4.03 -6.55 20.48
CA VAL A 265 2.61 -6.89 20.41
C VAL A 265 1.78 -5.70 20.85
N TRP A 266 0.82 -5.31 20.02
CA TRP A 266 -0.01 -4.11 20.21
C TRP A 266 -1.46 -4.49 20.36
N ARG A 267 -2.18 -3.88 21.30
CA ARG A 267 -3.64 -4.01 21.42
C ARG A 267 -4.31 -2.98 20.53
N ALA A 268 -5.02 -3.42 19.50
CA ALA A 268 -5.52 -2.53 18.44
C ALA A 268 -6.53 -1.47 18.92
N LEU A 269 -7.41 -1.79 19.87
CA LEU A 269 -8.39 -0.83 20.37
C LEU A 269 -7.79 0.32 21.20
N THR A 270 -6.60 0.13 21.77
CA THR A 270 -5.94 1.13 22.63
C THR A 270 -4.68 1.72 22.01
N GLY A 271 -4.03 1.00 21.10
CA GLY A 271 -2.70 1.35 20.56
C GLY A 271 -1.57 1.04 21.53
N GLU A 272 -1.87 0.38 22.65
CA GLU A 272 -0.91 0.10 23.71
C GLU A 272 -0.01 -1.08 23.34
N LYS A 273 1.29 -0.94 23.61
CA LYS A 273 2.26 -2.02 23.50
C LYS A 273 2.11 -2.93 24.72
N VAL A 274 1.64 -4.15 24.49
CA VAL A 274 1.36 -5.16 25.53
C VAL A 274 2.60 -5.99 25.83
N ASP A 275 3.43 -6.25 24.82
CA ASP A 275 4.66 -7.02 24.97
C ASP A 275 5.74 -6.54 24.00
N GLU A 276 6.99 -6.73 24.38
CA GLU A 276 8.18 -6.43 23.60
C GLU A 276 9.28 -7.42 23.97
N SER A 277 9.77 -8.13 22.96
CA SER A 277 10.82 -9.14 23.15
C SER A 277 11.95 -8.89 22.15
N PRO A 278 13.09 -8.36 22.60
CA PRO A 278 14.27 -8.21 21.75
C PRO A 278 14.88 -9.59 21.46
N VAL A 279 15.39 -9.76 20.25
CA VAL A 279 16.06 -10.97 19.79
C VAL A 279 17.26 -10.53 18.97
N GLU A 280 18.45 -11.09 19.22
CA GLU A 280 19.67 -10.67 18.53
C GLU A 280 19.56 -10.81 17.00
N GLU A 281 19.14 -11.98 16.53
CA GLU A 281 18.88 -12.24 15.11
C GLU A 281 17.52 -12.93 14.95
N LEU A 282 16.48 -12.14 14.65
CA LEU A 282 15.13 -12.66 14.38
C LEU A 282 14.92 -12.84 12.88
N TYR A 283 14.89 -14.07 12.39
CA TYR A 283 14.71 -14.35 10.96
C TYR A 283 13.23 -14.37 10.54
N GLU A 284 12.36 -14.92 11.39
CA GLU A 284 10.94 -15.06 11.12
C GLU A 284 10.15 -15.15 12.43
N VAL A 285 8.90 -14.70 12.40
CA VAL A 285 7.93 -14.90 13.47
C VAL A 285 6.54 -14.95 12.86
N GLN A 286 5.69 -15.81 13.42
CA GLN A 286 4.30 -15.95 13.03
C GLN A 286 3.47 -16.32 14.25
N TRP A 287 2.20 -15.95 14.24
CA TRP A 287 1.27 -16.53 15.19
C TRP A 287 1.04 -18.01 14.88
N ARG A 288 0.72 -18.81 15.90
CA ARG A 288 0.21 -20.15 15.66
C ARG A 288 -1.13 -20.02 14.92
N PRO A 289 -1.28 -20.57 13.70
CA PRO A 289 -2.53 -20.46 12.96
C PRO A 289 -3.67 -21.17 13.68
N GLU A 290 -4.87 -20.62 13.58
CA GLU A 290 -6.07 -21.22 14.13
C GLU A 290 -6.82 -21.98 13.01
N PRO A 291 -7.34 -23.20 13.27
CA PRO A 291 -8.13 -23.93 12.29
C PRO A 291 -9.36 -23.14 11.82
N PRO A 292 -9.78 -23.23 10.54
CA PRO A 292 -10.93 -22.49 10.02
C PRO A 292 -12.26 -22.75 10.75
N SER A 293 -12.38 -23.88 11.46
CA SER A 293 -13.56 -24.27 12.24
C SER A 293 -13.50 -23.87 13.71
N SER A 294 -12.43 -23.20 14.15
CA SER A 294 -12.27 -22.81 15.54
C SER A 294 -13.20 -21.67 15.93
N LEU A 295 -13.86 -21.83 17.07
CA LEU A 295 -14.70 -20.81 17.70
C LEU A 295 -14.05 -20.26 18.96
N ARG A 296 -12.74 -20.46 19.12
CA ARG A 296 -11.99 -20.01 20.31
C ARG A 296 -12.05 -18.50 20.49
N PHE A 297 -12.01 -17.77 19.39
CA PHE A 297 -11.96 -16.32 19.39
C PHE A 297 -13.25 -15.74 18.81
N LEU A 298 -13.75 -14.71 19.48
CA LEU A 298 -14.88 -13.93 19.03
C LEU A 298 -14.40 -12.58 18.55
N ASP A 299 -15.12 -12.06 17.57
CA ASP A 299 -14.87 -10.73 17.03
C ASP A 299 -15.00 -9.64 18.11
N VAL A 300 -14.49 -8.45 17.80
CA VAL A 300 -14.72 -7.24 18.58
C VAL A 300 -16.18 -6.81 18.49
N ALA A 301 -16.80 -6.49 19.63
CA ALA A 301 -18.15 -5.95 19.60
C ALA A 301 -18.15 -4.49 19.12
N LEU A 302 -19.18 -4.10 18.35
CA LEU A 302 -19.35 -2.71 17.90
C LEU A 302 -19.27 -1.69 19.05
N ALA A 303 -19.87 -2.02 20.21
CA ALA A 303 -19.81 -1.15 21.38
C ALA A 303 -18.39 -0.92 21.92
N GLU A 304 -17.48 -1.88 21.74
CA GLU A 304 -16.06 -1.71 22.06
C GLU A 304 -15.37 -0.75 21.08
N VAL A 305 -15.66 -0.88 19.79
CA VAL A 305 -15.14 0.00 18.74
C VAL A 305 -15.63 1.43 18.92
N GLU A 306 -16.91 1.64 19.19
CA GLU A 306 -17.49 2.95 19.46
C GLU A 306 -16.83 3.62 20.68
N ARG A 307 -16.64 2.85 21.76
CA ARG A 307 -15.99 3.33 22.99
C ARG A 307 -14.56 3.75 22.70
N ALA A 308 -13.81 2.96 21.93
CA ALA A 308 -12.45 3.28 21.55
C ALA A 308 -12.36 4.55 20.68
N THR A 309 -13.25 4.66 19.68
CA THR A 309 -13.35 5.83 18.79
C THR A 309 -13.66 7.11 19.57
N LYS A 310 -14.67 7.08 20.46
CA LYS A 310 -15.02 8.20 21.33
C LYS A 310 -13.87 8.56 22.29
N GLY A 311 -13.22 7.55 22.86
CA GLY A 311 -12.06 7.73 23.73
C GLY A 311 -10.86 8.36 23.04
N LEU A 312 -10.61 8.04 21.77
CA LEU A 312 -9.58 8.69 20.97
C LEU A 312 -9.92 10.15 20.71
N ALA A 313 -11.16 10.44 20.31
CA ALA A 313 -11.62 11.81 20.09
C ALA A 313 -11.46 12.69 21.35
N SER A 314 -11.77 12.16 22.54
CA SER A 314 -11.55 12.87 23.80
C SER A 314 -10.08 13.09 24.13
N ARG A 315 -9.20 12.11 23.83
CA ARG A 315 -7.74 12.29 24.05
C ARG A 315 -7.18 13.40 23.16
N ILE A 316 -7.57 13.40 21.88
CA ILE A 316 -7.15 14.42 20.91
C ILE A 316 -7.64 15.82 21.32
N SER A 317 -8.87 15.96 21.82
CA SER A 317 -9.38 17.26 22.27
C SER A 317 -8.65 17.79 23.52
N THR A 318 -8.26 16.90 24.43
CA THR A 318 -7.52 17.28 25.65
C THR A 318 -6.04 17.64 25.42
N GLN A 319 -5.40 17.06 24.40
CA GLN A 319 -3.96 17.27 24.16
C GLN A 319 -3.63 18.58 23.43
N GLY A 320 -4.62 19.29 22.89
CA GLY A 320 -4.41 20.51 22.10
C GLY A 320 -3.58 20.27 20.83
N PRO A 321 -3.50 21.24 19.90
CA PRO A 321 -2.67 21.08 18.71
C PRO A 321 -1.19 20.96 19.12
N GLU A 322 -0.53 19.85 18.75
CA GLU A 322 0.91 19.69 18.93
C GLU A 322 1.64 20.91 18.37
N LYS A 323 2.44 21.57 19.21
CA LYS A 323 3.30 22.67 18.77
C LYS A 323 4.24 22.12 17.70
N LYS A 324 4.01 22.51 16.43
CA LYS A 324 4.92 22.20 15.31
C LYS A 324 6.36 22.48 15.76
N LYS A 325 7.18 21.43 15.86
CA LYS A 325 8.60 21.56 16.19
C LYS A 325 9.21 22.55 15.19
N GLN A 326 9.79 23.65 15.68
CA GLN A 326 10.39 24.66 14.83
C GLN A 326 11.45 24.01 13.93
N ALA A 327 11.42 24.35 12.65
CA ALA A 327 12.45 23.95 11.70
C ALA A 327 13.84 24.29 12.26
N TYR A 328 14.76 23.33 12.21
CA TYR A 328 16.11 23.46 12.74
C TYR A 328 16.80 24.73 12.19
N ARG A 329 17.14 25.66 13.10
CA ARG A 329 17.90 26.87 12.75
C ARG A 329 19.39 26.60 12.91
N PRO A 330 20.18 26.52 11.81
CA PRO A 330 21.60 26.31 11.92
C PRO A 330 22.28 27.47 12.69
N PRO A 331 23.34 27.20 13.47
CA PRO A 331 23.91 28.16 14.42
C PRO A 331 24.31 29.51 13.82
N LYS A 332 24.76 29.54 12.56
CA LYS A 332 25.25 30.74 11.87
C LYS A 332 24.16 31.73 11.42
N ALA A 333 22.87 31.38 11.55
CA ALA A 333 21.76 32.21 11.09
C ALA A 333 21.04 33.00 12.21
N ARG A 334 21.56 32.98 13.44
CA ARG A 334 20.99 33.76 14.56
C ARG A 334 21.54 35.19 14.52
N GLY A 335 20.89 36.07 13.75
CA GLY A 335 21.20 37.50 13.81
C GLY A 335 20.91 38.32 12.55
N ALA A 336 20.53 37.70 11.42
CA ALA A 336 20.20 38.45 10.20
C ALA A 336 18.68 38.61 10.04
N GLU A 337 18.18 39.83 10.22
CA GLU A 337 16.76 40.21 10.03
C GLU A 337 16.27 40.01 8.57
N GLN A 338 17.18 39.82 7.60
CA GLN A 338 16.83 39.50 6.21
C GLN A 338 16.28 38.07 6.01
N SER A 339 16.33 37.22 7.04
CA SER A 339 15.91 35.81 6.94
C SER A 339 14.39 35.59 7.02
N SER A 340 13.60 36.57 7.49
CA SER A 340 12.14 36.39 7.61
C SER A 340 11.46 36.40 6.23
N MET A 341 11.99 37.18 5.29
CA MET A 341 11.42 37.38 3.96
C MET A 341 11.62 36.15 3.06
N VAL A 342 12.79 35.51 3.13
CA VAL A 342 13.08 34.26 2.40
C VAL A 342 12.23 33.10 2.93
N ALA A 343 12.03 33.03 4.25
CA ALA A 343 11.19 32.02 4.86
C ALA A 343 9.70 32.23 4.52
N ALA A 344 9.24 33.48 4.40
CA ALA A 344 7.88 33.82 3.98
C ALA A 344 7.65 33.53 2.48
N MET A 345 8.65 33.76 1.62
CA MET A 345 8.60 33.37 0.20
C MET A 345 8.51 31.85 0.01
N MET A 346 9.29 31.07 0.76
CA MET A 346 9.24 29.60 0.70
C MET A 346 7.92 29.01 1.23
N ARG A 347 7.17 29.77 2.03
CA ARG A 347 5.82 29.41 2.51
C ARG A 347 4.69 29.96 1.62
N GLY A 348 5.03 30.71 0.55
CA GLY A 348 4.05 31.30 -0.37
C GLY A 348 3.27 32.49 0.23
N GLU A 349 3.75 33.08 1.32
CA GLU A 349 3.10 34.19 2.02
C GLU A 349 3.36 35.56 1.36
N VAL A 350 4.35 35.64 0.44
CA VAL A 350 4.72 36.87 -0.28
C VAL A 350 5.10 36.53 -1.72
N ALA A 351 4.59 37.27 -2.70
CA ALA A 351 4.92 37.09 -4.12
C ALA A 351 6.35 37.51 -4.43
N ALA A 352 7.02 36.78 -5.34
CA ALA A 352 8.33 37.15 -5.85
C ALA A 352 8.23 38.41 -6.73
N PRO A 353 9.15 39.38 -6.62
CA PRO A 353 9.15 40.56 -7.48
C PRO A 353 9.53 40.19 -8.92
N ASP A 354 8.96 40.94 -9.86
CA ASP A 354 9.04 40.68 -11.31
C ASP A 354 10.47 40.82 -11.87
N ALA A 355 10.74 40.09 -12.95
CA ALA A 355 12.09 39.71 -13.38
C ALA A 355 12.97 40.81 -14.03
N ASP A 356 12.56 42.08 -14.02
CA ASP A 356 13.16 43.09 -14.91
C ASP A 356 14.34 43.90 -14.33
N GLU A 357 14.76 43.67 -13.08
CA GLU A 357 15.88 44.42 -12.46
C GLU A 357 17.23 43.66 -12.42
N ARG A 358 17.42 42.59 -13.22
CA ARG A 358 18.69 41.82 -13.24
C ARG A 358 19.72 42.28 -14.29
N ARG A 359 19.88 43.58 -14.53
CA ARG A 359 21.01 44.09 -15.34
C ARG A 359 22.04 44.84 -14.50
N GLY A 360 23.00 44.08 -13.99
CA GLY A 360 24.22 44.60 -13.37
C GLY A 360 25.30 43.51 -13.20
N ARG A 361 25.80 42.95 -14.31
CA ARG A 361 26.97 42.05 -14.26
C ARG A 361 28.21 42.85 -13.84
N ARG A 362 28.84 42.51 -12.71
CA ARG A 362 30.24 42.86 -12.45
C ARG A 362 31.16 41.80 -13.08
N PRO A 363 32.28 42.16 -13.73
CA PRO A 363 33.18 41.18 -14.33
C PRO A 363 33.91 40.36 -13.26
N TRP A 364 34.15 39.08 -13.57
CA TRP A 364 34.94 38.16 -12.75
C TRP A 364 36.43 38.54 -12.80
N GLN A 365 37.09 38.59 -11.64
CA GLN A 365 38.55 38.75 -11.52
C GLN A 365 39.16 37.47 -10.93
N PRO A 366 40.30 36.96 -11.47
CA PRO A 366 40.99 35.80 -10.92
C PRO A 366 41.73 36.17 -9.62
N ARG A 367 41.78 35.23 -8.66
CA ARG A 367 42.56 35.37 -7.41
C ARG A 367 44.04 35.03 -7.63
N PRO A 368 44.98 35.63 -6.87
CA PRO A 368 46.39 35.26 -6.92
C PRO A 368 46.63 33.89 -6.29
N ARG A 369 47.62 33.15 -6.82
CA ARG A 369 48.16 31.92 -6.21
C ARG A 369 49.06 32.32 -5.05
N ASP A 370 48.77 31.80 -3.86
CA ASP A 370 49.67 31.88 -2.72
C ASP A 370 50.81 30.87 -2.89
N ASN A 371 52.03 31.33 -2.56
CA ASN A 371 53.29 30.59 -2.66
C ASN A 371 53.29 29.32 -1.78
N GLU A 372 53.87 28.26 -2.36
CA GLU A 372 54.23 27.02 -1.67
C GLU A 372 55.47 27.23 -0.77
N ASP A 373 55.46 26.62 0.43
CA ASP A 373 56.66 26.25 1.17
C ASP A 373 56.66 24.72 1.38
N PRO A 374 57.81 24.03 1.31
CA PRO A 374 57.88 22.59 1.09
C PRO A 374 57.96 21.80 2.40
N ALA A 375 57.17 20.72 2.52
CA ALA A 375 57.33 19.75 3.59
C ALA A 375 57.29 18.30 3.05
N ALA A 376 58.50 17.76 2.92
CA ALA A 376 58.96 16.36 3.06
C ALA A 376 58.00 15.18 2.78
N SER A 377 58.39 14.37 1.79
CA SER A 377 57.88 13.04 1.49
C SER A 377 58.24 12.00 2.57
N PRO A 378 57.34 11.04 2.90
CA PRO A 378 57.72 9.74 3.42
C PRO A 378 57.85 8.74 2.26
N GLY A 379 59.05 8.17 2.12
CA GLY A 379 59.43 7.26 1.05
C GLY A 379 58.90 5.83 1.17
N ASP A 380 59.02 5.15 0.04
CA ASP A 380 58.75 3.75 -0.22
C ASP A 380 59.27 2.79 0.86
N ARG A 381 58.45 1.81 1.23
CA ARG A 381 58.94 0.49 1.63
C ARG A 381 58.21 -0.60 0.85
N PRO A 382 58.94 -1.58 0.30
CA PRO A 382 58.38 -2.61 -0.55
C PRO A 382 57.76 -3.75 0.28
N TRP A 383 56.87 -4.46 -0.40
CA TRP A 383 56.16 -5.65 0.05
C TRP A 383 57.05 -6.91 0.07
N GLN A 384 56.64 -7.85 0.94
CA GLN A 384 56.87 -9.32 0.98
C GLN A 384 57.92 -9.90 1.95
N PRO A 385 57.72 -11.15 2.44
CA PRO A 385 56.63 -12.11 2.15
C PRO A 385 55.56 -12.22 3.24
#